data_AF-A0A7X8M3R0-F1
#
_entry.id   AF-A0A7X8M3R0-F1
#
_cell.length_a   1.000
_cell.length_b   1.000
_cell.length_c   1.000
_cell.angle_alpha   90.00
_cell.angle_beta   90.00
_cell.angle_gamma   90.00
#
_symmetry.space_group_name_H-M   'P 1'
#
loop_
_entity.id
_entity.type
_entity.pdbx_description
1 polymer ?
#
loop_
_entity_poly.entity_id
_entity_poly.type
_entity_poly.pdbx_seq_one_letter_code
_entity_poly.pdbx_strand_id
1 'polypeptide(L)'
;TWDQLTFLRELKCYSGQGYIYSRPVPPEEFVEVLARKECTPVISDGITVHGERRKFFRIKFPRLLETDLTILEIKGRKVNVGNTKVLVKNIGPGGLCFISNIRLPVDENIILQFRTYLIGEEVRVYGCTVWTRDIEDGLFEYGAKFTFDENKRTDLIRVLNQVQVRMRNDILFADGSFVAGSGSPYVYFNS
;
A
#
# COMPACT_ATOMS: atom_id res chain seq x y z
N THR A 1 -6.32 17.39 0.83
CA THR A 1 -4.90 17.83 0.69
C THR A 1 -4.86 19.32 0.42
N TRP A 2 -3.69 19.96 0.52
CA TRP A 2 -3.56 21.41 0.25
C TRP A 2 -3.93 21.74 -1.20
N ASP A 3 -3.58 20.86 -2.15
CA ASP A 3 -3.96 21.01 -3.56
C ASP A 3 -5.48 21.03 -3.77
N GLN A 4 -6.23 20.21 -3.01
CA GLN A 4 -7.71 20.23 -3.03
C GLN A 4 -8.26 21.55 -2.47
N LEU A 5 -7.63 22.11 -1.44
CA LEU A 5 -8.04 23.38 -0.85
C LEU A 5 -7.78 24.55 -1.82
N THR A 6 -6.63 24.56 -2.50
CA THR A 6 -6.29 25.56 -3.51
C THR A 6 -7.29 25.53 -4.66
N PHE A 7 -7.59 24.33 -5.17
CA PHE A 7 -8.61 24.13 -6.21
C PHE A 7 -10.00 24.62 -5.80
N LEU A 8 -10.45 24.31 -4.57
CA LEU A 8 -11.76 24.77 -4.07
C LEU A 8 -11.84 26.28 -3.89
N ARG A 9 -10.73 26.94 -3.52
CA ARG A 9 -10.66 28.41 -3.41
C ARG A 9 -10.72 29.09 -4.78
N GLU A 10 -10.10 28.50 -5.80
CA GLU A 10 -10.22 28.97 -7.19
C GLU A 10 -11.68 28.89 -7.69
N LEU A 11 -12.42 27.88 -7.25
CA LEU A 11 -13.86 27.73 -7.52
C LEU A 11 -14.77 28.60 -6.64
N LYS A 12 -14.20 29.47 -5.77
CA LYS A 12 -14.95 30.31 -4.81
C LYS A 12 -15.86 29.50 -3.87
N CYS A 13 -15.49 28.26 -3.55
CA CYS A 13 -16.17 27.46 -2.53
C CYS A 13 -15.66 27.85 -1.14
N TYR A 14 -16.47 28.57 -0.37
CA TYR A 14 -16.12 29.01 1.00
C TYR A 14 -16.66 28.11 2.10
N SER A 15 -17.46 27.11 1.76
CA SER A 15 -18.02 26.13 2.67
C SER A 15 -17.22 24.82 2.55
N GLY A 16 -16.70 24.32 3.66
CA GLY A 16 -15.93 23.08 3.67
C GLY A 16 -15.84 22.48 5.06
N GLN A 17 -15.74 21.16 5.13
CA GLN A 17 -15.50 20.41 6.35
C GLN A 17 -14.44 19.34 6.07
N GLY A 18 -13.56 19.09 7.04
CA GLY A 18 -12.57 18.02 6.93
C GLY A 18 -11.37 18.25 7.82
N TYR A 19 -10.50 17.25 7.86
CA TYR A 19 -9.29 17.20 8.70
C TYR A 19 -8.29 18.34 8.50
N ILE A 20 -8.44 19.14 7.44
CA ILE A 20 -7.63 20.36 7.19
C ILE A 20 -8.03 21.49 8.15
N TYR A 21 -9.26 21.50 8.63
CA TYR A 21 -9.79 22.54 9.52
C TYR A 21 -9.84 22.05 10.96
N SER A 22 -10.38 20.85 11.20
CA SER A 22 -10.37 20.21 12.51
C SER A 22 -10.61 18.70 12.41
N ARG A 23 -10.16 17.95 13.43
CA ARG A 23 -10.64 16.58 13.69
C ARG A 23 -12.06 16.66 14.27
N PRO A 24 -12.83 15.55 14.27
CA PRO A 24 -14.07 15.51 15.03
C PRO A 24 -13.83 15.94 16.48
N VAL A 25 -14.53 16.98 16.91
CA VAL A 25 -14.46 17.51 18.28
C VAL A 25 -15.70 17.06 19.06
N PRO A 26 -15.63 16.95 20.39
CA PRO A 26 -16.79 16.71 21.24
C PRO A 26 -17.90 17.75 21.01
N PRO A 27 -19.18 17.41 21.26
CA PRO A 27 -20.32 18.31 21.04
C PRO A 27 -20.16 19.68 21.73
N GLU A 28 -19.57 19.70 22.92
CA GLU A 28 -19.38 20.91 23.73
C GLU A 28 -18.42 21.89 23.04
N GLU A 29 -17.31 21.37 22.52
CA GLU A 29 -16.32 22.15 21.75
C GLU A 29 -16.86 22.56 20.37
N PHE A 30 -17.72 21.74 19.77
CA PHE A 30 -18.32 22.03 18.47
C PHE A 30 -19.19 23.29 18.50
N VAL A 31 -19.93 23.51 19.60
CA VAL A 31 -20.76 24.71 19.79
C VAL A 31 -19.89 25.96 19.84
N GLU A 32 -18.72 25.90 20.48
CA GLU A 32 -17.78 27.02 20.52
C GLU A 32 -17.18 27.32 19.15
N VAL A 33 -16.88 26.28 18.36
CA VAL A 33 -16.38 26.43 16.98
C VAL A 33 -17.43 27.07 16.08
N LEU A 34 -18.69 26.66 16.18
CA LEU A 34 -19.79 27.27 15.42
C LEU A 34 -20.00 28.75 15.78
N ALA A 35 -19.87 29.11 17.06
CA ALA A 35 -20.01 30.49 17.52
C ALA A 35 -18.97 31.44 16.90
N ARG A 36 -17.78 30.93 16.55
CA ARG A 36 -16.70 31.71 15.93
C ARG A 36 -16.96 32.05 14.45
N LYS A 37 -17.91 31.37 13.78
CA LYS A 37 -18.34 31.56 12.37
C LYS A 37 -17.25 31.43 11.30
N GLU A 38 -15.99 31.37 11.70
CA GLU A 38 -14.83 31.24 10.84
C GLU A 38 -13.99 30.06 11.33
N CYS A 39 -13.60 29.19 10.41
CA CYS A 39 -12.63 28.14 10.64
C CYS A 39 -11.40 28.44 9.81
N THR A 40 -10.33 28.89 10.44
CA THR A 40 -9.05 29.03 9.75
C THR A 40 -8.46 27.63 9.55
N PRO A 41 -8.00 27.28 8.33
CA PRO A 41 -7.26 26.05 8.15
C PRO A 41 -6.04 26.13 9.05
N VAL A 42 -5.98 25.24 10.03
CA VAL A 42 -4.82 25.17 10.91
C VAL A 42 -3.73 24.53 10.07
N ILE A 43 -2.88 25.35 9.46
CA ILE A 43 -1.54 24.90 9.10
C ILE A 43 -0.83 24.81 10.44
N SER A 44 -1.13 23.74 11.17
CA SER A 44 -0.30 23.38 12.29
C SER A 44 1.10 23.16 11.73
N ASP A 45 2.12 23.68 12.40
CA ASP A 45 3.53 23.26 12.27
C ASP A 45 3.70 21.79 12.71
N GLY A 46 2.82 20.94 12.19
CA GLY A 46 2.01 20.05 12.99
C GLY A 46 0.75 19.59 12.25
N ILE A 47 0.69 19.76 10.91
CA ILE A 47 0.49 18.54 10.14
C ILE A 47 1.57 17.65 10.74
N THR A 48 1.20 16.77 11.66
CA THR A 48 1.79 15.46 11.52
C THR A 48 1.38 15.04 10.11
N VAL A 49 2.16 15.48 9.11
CA VAL A 49 2.84 14.54 8.26
C VAL A 49 3.23 13.52 9.32
N HIS A 50 2.56 12.38 9.38
CA HIS A 50 3.21 11.25 10.02
C HIS A 50 4.49 11.14 9.23
N GLY A 51 5.51 11.90 9.66
CA GLY A 51 6.54 12.48 8.79
C GLY A 51 7.06 11.31 8.03
N GLU A 52 6.74 11.23 6.73
CA GLU A 52 6.68 9.99 5.94
C GLU A 52 7.40 8.87 6.70
N ARG A 53 6.70 8.16 7.62
CA ARG A 53 7.41 7.30 8.62
C ARG A 53 8.21 6.19 7.94
N ARG A 54 7.95 6.02 6.64
CA ARG A 54 8.59 5.08 5.75
C ARG A 54 10.00 5.58 5.46
N LYS A 55 10.98 4.78 5.87
CA LYS A 55 12.39 4.96 5.51
C LYS A 55 12.67 4.80 4.02
N PHE A 56 11.73 4.22 3.26
CA PHE A 56 11.91 3.84 1.87
C PHE A 56 10.73 4.26 1.00
N PHE A 57 11.01 4.59 -0.25
CA PHE A 57 10.01 4.87 -1.28
C PHE A 57 9.16 3.62 -1.59
N ARG A 58 8.00 3.84 -2.22
CA ARG A 58 7.14 2.76 -2.72
C ARG A 58 6.67 3.07 -4.13
N ILE A 59 6.65 2.04 -4.96
CA ILE A 59 6.05 2.08 -6.29
C ILE A 59 4.63 1.56 -6.18
N LYS A 60 3.66 2.40 -6.54
CA LYS A 60 2.26 2.02 -6.63
C LYS A 60 1.98 1.55 -8.04
N PHE A 61 1.51 0.31 -8.17
CA PHE A 61 1.22 -0.24 -9.49
C PHE A 61 -0.16 0.25 -10.00
N PRO A 62 -0.27 0.72 -11.26
CA PRO A 62 -1.54 1.10 -11.86
C PRO A 62 -2.45 -0.11 -12.09
N ARG A 63 -1.85 -1.27 -12.36
CA ARG A 63 -2.51 -2.58 -12.42
C ARG A 63 -1.96 -3.46 -11.30
N LEU A 64 -2.79 -4.35 -10.77
CA LEU A 64 -2.36 -5.25 -9.71
C LEU A 64 -1.33 -6.25 -10.26
N LEU A 65 -0.27 -6.47 -9.50
CA LEU A 65 0.78 -7.42 -9.83
C LEU A 65 0.41 -8.78 -9.22
N GLU A 66 0.16 -9.77 -10.07
CA GLU A 66 -0.02 -11.15 -9.66
C GLU A 66 1.30 -11.69 -9.09
N THR A 67 1.22 -12.33 -7.93
CA THR A 67 2.38 -12.82 -7.19
C THR A 67 2.04 -14.16 -6.55
N ASP A 68 2.95 -15.12 -6.67
CA ASP A 68 2.88 -16.38 -5.93
C ASP A 68 3.31 -16.13 -4.48
N LEU A 69 2.43 -16.47 -3.54
CA LEU A 69 2.69 -16.48 -2.10
C LEU A 69 2.91 -17.90 -1.61
N THR A 70 3.96 -18.12 -0.82
CA THR A 70 4.24 -19.42 -0.18
C THR A 70 4.60 -19.22 1.29
N ILE A 71 4.01 -20.01 2.19
CA ILE A 71 4.43 -20.03 3.60
C ILE A 71 5.65 -20.93 3.69
N LEU A 72 6.81 -20.36 4.04
CA LEU A 72 8.07 -21.11 4.14
C LEU A 72 8.34 -21.60 5.55
N GLU A 73 7.97 -20.82 6.57
CA GLU A 73 8.31 -21.11 7.94
C GLU A 73 7.22 -20.66 8.90
N ILE A 74 6.94 -21.48 9.91
CA ILE A 74 6.08 -21.15 11.04
C ILE A 74 6.87 -21.43 12.32
N LYS A 75 7.15 -20.40 13.11
CA LYS A 75 7.82 -20.51 14.42
C LYS A 75 9.15 -21.30 14.36
N GLY A 76 10.03 -20.98 13.43
CA GLY A 76 11.33 -21.68 13.30
C GLY A 76 11.29 -22.96 12.47
N ARG A 77 10.09 -23.48 12.13
CA ARG A 77 9.95 -24.76 11.43
C ARG A 77 9.60 -24.52 9.97
N LYS A 78 10.46 -25.03 9.08
CA LYS A 78 10.20 -25.02 7.65
C LYS A 78 8.95 -25.83 7.36
N VAL A 79 8.02 -25.21 6.65
CA VAL A 79 6.79 -25.82 6.17
C VAL A 79 6.76 -25.71 4.66
N ASN A 80 6.21 -26.72 4.00
CA ASN A 80 5.94 -26.66 2.57
C ASN A 80 4.42 -26.64 2.39
N VAL A 81 3.84 -25.47 2.62
CA VAL A 81 2.44 -25.22 2.27
C VAL A 81 2.45 -24.77 0.83
N GLY A 82 1.54 -25.30 0.00
CA GLY A 82 1.45 -24.96 -1.43
C GLY A 82 1.39 -23.45 -1.68
N ASN A 83 1.61 -23.04 -2.93
CA ASN A 83 1.52 -21.64 -3.30
C ASN A 83 0.06 -21.20 -3.47
N THR A 84 -0.22 -19.93 -3.19
CA THR A 84 -1.49 -19.27 -3.51
C THR A 84 -1.20 -17.97 -4.26
N LYS A 85 -2.17 -17.52 -5.06
CA LYS A 85 -2.06 -16.25 -5.78
C LYS A 85 -2.48 -15.09 -4.89
N VAL A 86 -1.69 -14.01 -4.94
CA VAL A 86 -2.01 -12.73 -4.30
C VAL A 86 -1.78 -11.58 -5.26
N LEU A 87 -2.46 -10.46 -5.00
CA LEU A 87 -2.42 -9.28 -5.85
C LEU A 87 -1.68 -8.14 -5.14
N VAL A 88 -0.48 -7.80 -5.59
CA VAL A 88 0.34 -6.73 -5.02
C VAL A 88 -0.09 -5.37 -5.57
N LYS A 89 -0.42 -4.45 -4.66
CA LYS A 89 -0.82 -3.05 -4.97
C LYS A 89 0.37 -2.10 -5.06
N ASN A 90 1.34 -2.30 -4.18
CA ASN A 90 2.57 -1.51 -4.14
C ASN A 90 3.70 -2.29 -3.48
N ILE A 91 4.93 -1.97 -3.85
CA ILE A 91 6.15 -2.55 -3.32
C ILE A 91 7.19 -1.47 -3.09
N GLY A 92 8.01 -1.63 -2.06
CA GLY A 92 9.20 -0.82 -1.81
C GLY A 92 10.31 -1.66 -1.17
N PRO A 93 11.49 -1.09 -0.97
CA PRO A 93 12.65 -1.79 -0.39
C PRO A 93 12.41 -2.39 1.01
N GLY A 94 11.45 -1.84 1.77
CA GLY A 94 11.11 -2.30 3.12
C GLY A 94 9.94 -3.29 3.19
N GLY A 95 9.20 -3.50 2.10
CA GLY A 95 8.00 -4.33 2.13
C GLY A 95 7.02 -4.05 1.01
N LEU A 96 5.90 -4.76 1.01
CA LEU A 96 4.84 -4.64 0.01
C LEU A 96 3.44 -4.58 0.65
N CYS A 97 2.46 -4.21 -0.16
CA CYS A 97 1.04 -4.23 0.18
C CYS A 97 0.32 -5.10 -0.83
N PHE A 98 -0.44 -6.10 -0.36
CA PHE A 98 -1.09 -7.08 -1.22
C PHE A 98 -2.50 -7.42 -0.76
N ILE A 99 -3.29 -7.97 -1.67
CA ILE A 99 -4.64 -8.47 -1.45
C ILE A 99 -4.62 -9.99 -1.58
N SER A 100 -5.35 -10.67 -0.70
CA SER A 100 -5.58 -12.11 -0.74
C SER A 100 -7.04 -12.45 -0.47
N ASN A 101 -7.52 -13.56 -1.02
CA ASN A 101 -8.81 -14.17 -0.72
C ASN A 101 -8.75 -15.18 0.46
N ILE A 102 -7.57 -15.37 1.06
CA ILE A 102 -7.41 -16.19 2.26
C ILE A 102 -6.98 -15.33 3.45
N ARG A 103 -7.43 -15.71 4.64
CA ARG A 103 -7.03 -15.06 5.88
C ARG A 103 -5.65 -15.58 6.30
N LEU A 104 -4.67 -14.68 6.34
CA LEU A 104 -3.32 -14.95 6.79
C LEU A 104 -3.15 -14.37 8.21
N PRO A 105 -2.44 -15.08 9.10
CA PRO A 105 -2.08 -14.53 10.40
C PRO A 105 -1.15 -13.31 10.23
N VAL A 106 -1.34 -12.30 11.08
CA VAL A 106 -0.38 -11.20 11.24
C VAL A 106 0.60 -11.60 12.33
N ASP A 107 1.71 -12.22 11.92
CA ASP A 107 2.69 -12.83 12.83
C ASP A 107 4.09 -12.72 12.24
N GLU A 108 5.02 -12.11 12.99
CA GLU A 108 6.42 -11.97 12.58
C GLU A 108 7.17 -13.31 12.57
N ASN A 109 6.63 -14.34 13.24
CA ASN A 109 7.19 -15.70 13.26
C ASN A 109 6.78 -16.54 12.04
N ILE A 110 6.04 -15.96 11.09
CA ILE A 110 5.61 -16.62 9.87
C ILE A 110 6.32 -15.96 8.69
N ILE A 111 7.20 -16.74 8.05
CA ILE A 111 7.99 -16.26 6.91
C ILE A 111 7.26 -16.64 5.62
N LEU A 112 6.91 -15.60 4.88
CA LEU A 112 6.26 -15.67 3.58
C LEU A 112 7.28 -15.41 2.48
N GLN A 113 7.19 -16.19 1.41
CA GLN A 113 7.87 -15.92 0.14
C GLN A 113 6.89 -15.34 -0.85
N PHE A 114 7.30 -14.25 -1.51
CA PHE A 114 6.60 -13.64 -2.62
C PHE A 114 7.46 -13.81 -3.87
N ARG A 115 6.93 -14.47 -4.90
CA ARG A 115 7.59 -14.68 -6.18
C ARG A 115 6.74 -14.08 -7.29
N THR A 116 7.33 -13.19 -8.09
CA THR A 116 6.65 -12.49 -9.18
C THR A 116 7.64 -12.19 -10.30
N TYR A 117 7.15 -11.81 -11.47
CA TYR A 117 8.00 -11.33 -12.57
C TYR A 117 7.78 -9.84 -12.78
N LEU A 118 8.87 -9.09 -12.79
CA LEU A 118 8.91 -7.67 -13.08
C LEU A 118 10.00 -7.44 -14.13
N ILE A 119 9.63 -6.81 -15.25
CA ILE A 119 10.60 -6.40 -16.28
C ILE A 119 11.34 -7.59 -16.91
N GLY A 120 10.68 -8.74 -17.05
CA GLY A 120 11.30 -9.97 -17.51
C GLY A 120 12.25 -10.63 -16.50
N GLU A 121 12.43 -10.04 -15.31
CA GLU A 121 13.24 -10.60 -14.22
C GLU A 121 12.34 -11.23 -13.17
N GLU A 122 12.76 -12.39 -12.65
CA GLU A 122 12.09 -13.02 -11.52
C GLU A 122 12.52 -12.33 -10.22
N VAL A 123 11.54 -11.80 -9.48
CA VAL A 123 11.74 -11.18 -8.18
C VAL A 123 11.24 -12.13 -7.10
N ARG A 124 12.15 -12.54 -6.19
CA ARG A 124 11.83 -13.33 -5.00
C ARG A 124 12.18 -12.54 -3.75
N VAL A 125 11.17 -12.24 -2.94
CA VAL A 125 11.32 -11.51 -1.68
C VAL A 125 10.68 -12.27 -0.53
N TYR A 126 11.23 -12.08 0.68
CA TYR A 126 10.81 -12.76 1.89
C TYR A 126 10.37 -11.74 2.93
N GLY A 127 9.30 -12.03 3.65
CA GLY A 127 8.79 -11.13 4.67
C GLY A 127 7.73 -11.74 5.58
N CYS A 128 7.28 -10.95 6.54
CA CYS A 128 6.19 -11.28 7.44
C CYS A 128 5.09 -10.23 7.37
N THR A 129 3.86 -10.63 7.65
CA THR A 129 2.68 -9.74 7.73
C THR A 129 2.76 -8.88 8.99
N VAL A 130 2.57 -7.56 8.84
CA VAL A 130 2.66 -6.58 9.94
C VAL A 130 1.33 -5.90 10.27
N TRP A 131 0.39 -5.93 9.33
CA TRP A 131 -0.99 -5.50 9.56
C TRP A 131 -1.91 -6.13 8.52
N THR A 132 -3.20 -6.19 8.85
CA THR A 132 -4.27 -6.61 7.94
C THR A 132 -5.46 -5.67 8.08
N ARG A 133 -6.24 -5.53 7.02
CA ARG A 133 -7.59 -4.95 7.07
C ARG A 133 -8.51 -5.76 6.17
N ASP A 134 -9.73 -5.94 6.63
CA ASP A 134 -10.79 -6.49 5.79
C ASP A 134 -11.14 -5.45 4.71
N ILE A 135 -11.34 -5.93 3.49
CA ILE A 135 -11.91 -5.15 2.40
C ILE A 135 -13.21 -5.82 1.95
N GLU A 136 -13.93 -5.19 1.02
CA GLU A 136 -15.19 -5.73 0.52
C GLU A 136 -15.01 -7.12 -0.12
N ASP A 137 -16.13 -7.84 -0.21
CA ASP A 137 -16.24 -9.12 -0.89
C ASP A 137 -15.38 -10.27 -0.31
N GLY A 138 -15.13 -10.25 0.99
CA GLY A 138 -14.39 -11.32 1.68
C GLY A 138 -12.90 -11.35 1.37
N LEU A 139 -12.37 -10.25 0.82
CA LEU A 139 -10.95 -10.10 0.55
C LEU A 139 -10.24 -9.39 1.71
N PHE A 140 -8.93 -9.58 1.78
CA PHE A 140 -8.09 -9.06 2.86
C PHE A 140 -6.90 -8.33 2.27
N GLU A 141 -6.64 -7.11 2.75
CA GLU A 141 -5.44 -6.36 2.39
C GLU A 141 -4.42 -6.46 3.53
N TYR A 142 -3.16 -6.72 3.16
CA TYR A 142 -2.05 -6.89 4.10
C TYR A 142 -0.91 -5.94 3.78
N GLY A 143 -0.19 -5.56 4.84
CA GLY A 143 1.17 -5.06 4.72
C GLY A 143 2.15 -6.17 5.11
N ALA A 144 3.14 -6.42 4.25
CA ALA A 144 4.28 -7.27 4.59
C ALA A 144 5.54 -6.43 4.74
N LYS A 145 6.36 -6.76 5.74
CA LYS A 145 7.70 -6.22 5.95
C LYS A 145 8.74 -7.25 5.53
N PHE A 146 9.74 -6.82 4.77
CA PHE A 146 10.78 -7.73 4.31
C PHE A 146 11.83 -8.03 5.38
N THR A 147 12.35 -9.26 5.35
CA THR A 147 13.27 -9.82 6.37
C THR A 147 14.69 -10.05 5.87
N PHE A 148 15.05 -9.59 4.66
CA PHE A 148 16.36 -9.81 4.06
C PHE A 148 17.41 -8.71 4.37
N ASP A 149 18.70 -9.05 4.15
CA ASP A 149 19.87 -8.21 4.39
C ASP A 149 20.01 -6.99 3.43
N GLU A 150 20.98 -6.12 3.71
CA GLU A 150 21.22 -4.89 2.91
C GLU A 150 21.63 -5.18 1.46
N ASN A 151 22.30 -6.30 1.19
CA ASN A 151 22.73 -6.64 -0.16
C ASN A 151 21.52 -6.95 -1.04
N LYS A 152 20.63 -7.84 -0.59
CA LYS A 152 19.36 -8.15 -1.28
C LYS A 152 18.46 -6.93 -1.40
N ARG A 153 18.51 -6.02 -0.41
CA ARG A 153 17.79 -4.75 -0.48
C ARG A 153 18.31 -3.85 -1.59
N THR A 154 19.62 -3.79 -1.77
CA THR A 154 20.26 -3.00 -2.84
C THR A 154 19.86 -3.53 -4.21
N ASP A 155 19.84 -4.85 -4.39
CA ASP A 155 19.38 -5.48 -5.63
C ASP A 155 17.91 -5.14 -5.93
N LEU A 156 17.05 -5.22 -4.91
CA LEU A 156 15.65 -4.84 -5.05
C LEU A 156 15.50 -3.35 -5.39
N ILE A 157 16.25 -2.45 -4.76
CA ILE A 157 16.23 -1.02 -5.07
C ILE A 157 16.56 -0.79 -6.54
N ARG A 158 17.58 -1.47 -7.07
CA ARG A 158 17.97 -1.37 -8.49
C ARG A 158 16.82 -1.80 -9.40
N VAL A 159 16.19 -2.94 -9.15
CA VAL A 159 15.05 -3.43 -9.94
C VAL A 159 13.88 -2.45 -9.85
N LEU A 160 13.51 -1.99 -8.66
CA LEU A 160 12.41 -1.05 -8.46
C LEU A 160 12.66 0.29 -9.18
N ASN A 161 13.87 0.82 -9.16
CA ASN A 161 14.18 2.04 -9.90
C ASN A 161 13.95 1.87 -11.41
N GLN A 162 14.34 0.73 -11.99
CA GLN A 162 14.05 0.42 -13.39
C GLN A 162 12.55 0.28 -13.66
N VAL A 163 11.80 -0.33 -12.73
CA VAL A 163 10.34 -0.45 -12.83
C VAL A 163 9.74 0.95 -12.93
N GLN A 164 10.15 1.87 -12.05
CA GLN A 164 9.63 3.23 -12.01
C GLN A 164 9.89 4.00 -13.31
N VAL A 165 11.06 3.82 -13.94
CA VAL A 165 11.38 4.41 -15.24
C VAL A 165 10.50 3.82 -16.35
N ARG A 166 10.35 2.49 -16.42
CA ARG A 166 9.51 1.85 -17.44
C ARG A 166 8.02 2.17 -17.29
N MET A 167 7.54 2.36 -16.06
CA MET A 167 6.17 2.84 -15.81
C MET A 167 5.92 4.22 -16.37
N ARG A 168 6.88 5.14 -16.25
CA ARG A 168 6.74 6.50 -16.79
C ARG A 168 6.59 6.51 -18.31
N ASN A 169 7.17 5.52 -18.98
CA ASN A 169 7.12 5.36 -20.43
C ASN A 169 5.96 4.46 -20.89
N ASP A 170 5.11 3.96 -19.98
CA ASP A 170 3.95 3.07 -20.24
C ASP A 170 4.29 1.70 -20.87
N ILE A 171 5.54 1.24 -20.74
CA ILE A 171 6.03 -0.01 -21.36
C ILE A 171 6.02 -1.19 -20.38
N LEU A 172 5.76 -0.95 -19.08
CA LEU A 172 5.91 -1.99 -18.03
C LEU A 172 4.98 -3.20 -18.22
N PHE A 173 3.80 -3.01 -18.82
CA PHE A 173 2.73 -4.01 -18.81
C PHE A 173 2.94 -5.18 -19.78
N ALA A 174 3.92 -5.10 -20.69
CA ALA A 174 4.25 -6.20 -21.60
C ALA A 174 5.13 -7.28 -20.95
N ASP A 175 5.96 -6.90 -19.96
CA ASP A 175 7.04 -7.74 -19.43
C ASP A 175 6.88 -8.07 -17.93
N GLY A 176 5.67 -7.94 -17.36
CA GLY A 176 5.42 -8.20 -15.95
C GLY A 176 4.16 -9.03 -15.71
N SER A 177 4.06 -9.67 -14.53
CA SER A 177 2.90 -10.49 -14.12
C SER A 177 1.67 -9.64 -13.75
N PHE A 178 1.33 -8.61 -14.52
CA PHE A 178 0.19 -7.75 -14.23
C PHE A 178 -1.11 -8.40 -14.68
N VAL A 179 -2.16 -8.26 -13.88
CA VAL A 179 -3.51 -8.75 -14.24
C VAL A 179 -3.99 -8.02 -15.50
N ALA A 180 -4.50 -8.78 -16.46
CA ALA A 180 -5.06 -8.24 -17.70
C ALA A 180 -6.41 -7.55 -17.43
N GLY A 181 -6.54 -6.29 -17.86
CA GLY A 181 -7.79 -5.51 -17.76
C GLY A 181 -7.96 -4.70 -16.47
N SER A 182 -9.05 -3.94 -16.40
CA SER A 182 -9.49 -3.17 -15.23
C SER A 182 -10.32 -3.99 -14.25
N GLY A 183 -10.03 -5.30 -14.13
CA GLY A 183 -10.79 -6.21 -13.28
C GLY A 183 -10.59 -5.87 -11.81
N SER A 184 -11.68 -5.85 -11.03
CA SER A 184 -11.57 -5.74 -9.58
C SER A 184 -10.85 -6.97 -9.00
N PRO A 185 -10.19 -6.85 -7.83
CA PRO A 185 -9.63 -8.00 -7.12
C PRO A 185 -10.65 -9.14 -6.96
N TYR A 186 -11.92 -8.81 -6.70
CA TYR A 186 -13.00 -9.79 -6.54
C TYR A 186 -13.22 -10.62 -7.80
N VAL A 187 -13.25 -9.99 -8.98
CA VAL A 187 -13.43 -10.72 -10.24
C VAL A 187 -12.28 -11.69 -10.44
N TYR A 188 -11.03 -11.27 -10.22
CA TYR A 188 -9.85 -12.12 -10.38
C TYR A 188 -9.91 -13.39 -9.50
N PHE A 189 -10.37 -13.27 -8.25
CA PHE A 189 -10.42 -14.41 -7.33
C PHE A 189 -11.63 -15.33 -7.52
N ASN A 190 -12.64 -14.92 -8.31
CA ASN A 190 -13.86 -15.69 -8.59
C ASN A 190 -14.03 -16.10 -10.06
N SER A 191 -13.09 -15.73 -10.93
CA SER A 191 -13.04 -16.12 -12.35
C SER A 191 -12.43 -17.48 -12.59
#